data_AF-A0A6P8BFZ1-F1
#
_entry.id   AF-A0A6P8BFZ1-F1
#
_cell.length_a   1.000
_cell.length_b   1.000
_cell.length_c   1.000
_cell.angle_alpha   90.00
_cell.angle_beta   90.00
_cell.angle_gamma   90.00
#
_symmetry.space_group_name_H-M   'P 1'
#
loop_
_entity.id
_entity.type
_entity.pdbx_description
1 polymer ?
#
loop_
_entity_poly.entity_id
_entity_poly.type
_entity_poly.pdbx_seq_one_letter_code
_entity_poly.pdbx_strand_id
1 'polypeptide(L)'
;MLVCTRLAGPLRRLPLCKSLVSKPVHCSTLLLQQASIRRGPTLVSTQRRSFGLPSNIMDLKSSSFTNAVVSAMRSLYPEELADRAWDNVGLLLENTEDSGSAPVVLLTNDVTAAVVDEAIAKKASVIVSYHPPIFRGLKSITLKDPQQQLLLQLVKHNIAVYSPHTAVDATPGGLNDWLADLVSAAANDFPHVNVERTNAKPVTSTIPAGFEGAGYGRVCKFSEPVPWPRVVHAVAQKLGQRYVSLATPRGFPKGTPRGDDASTPRVTTVAVCAGSGADVLGGCGADMLITGEMSHHAALHATMRGQMVMTVFHSNSERRFLRDVMQGKLSEAIKAHFSQDANVLVSEADRDPFEVWDLNSV
;
A
#
# COMPACT_ATOMS: atom_id res chain seq x y z
N MET A 1 -22.99 -42.68 5.07
CA MET A 1 -23.51 -42.83 6.44
C MET A 1 -23.85 -41.41 6.92
N LEU A 2 -25.11 -40.94 6.86
CA LEU A 2 -26.15 -41.02 7.91
C LEU A 2 -25.62 -40.40 9.24
N VAL A 3 -26.13 -39.33 9.89
CA VAL A 3 -27.52 -38.87 10.15
C VAL A 3 -27.56 -37.49 10.88
N CYS A 4 -28.64 -36.72 10.64
CA CYS A 4 -29.43 -35.75 11.46
C CYS A 4 -28.78 -34.67 12.36
N THR A 5 -29.04 -33.37 12.22
CA THR A 5 -30.25 -32.49 12.40
C THR A 5 -30.45 -31.88 13.80
N ARG A 6 -30.73 -30.57 13.74
CA ARG A 6 -31.28 -29.58 14.70
C ARG A 6 -32.06 -30.12 15.89
N LEU A 7 -32.07 -29.34 16.99
CA LEU A 7 -33.31 -28.91 17.68
C LEU A 7 -33.06 -27.68 18.55
N ALA A 8 -33.98 -26.71 18.45
CA ALA A 8 -34.11 -25.52 19.28
C ALA A 8 -35.24 -25.74 20.32
N GLY A 9 -35.19 -25.04 21.46
CA GLY A 9 -36.26 -25.05 22.47
C GLY A 9 -36.07 -23.97 23.55
N PRO A 10 -37.07 -23.09 23.84
CA PRO A 10 -36.92 -21.91 24.70
C PRO A 10 -37.67 -21.98 26.06
N LEU A 11 -37.63 -20.85 26.79
CA LEU A 11 -38.52 -20.35 27.88
C LEU A 11 -38.13 -20.66 29.34
N ARG A 12 -37.95 -19.60 30.15
CA ARG A 12 -38.95 -19.12 31.13
C ARG A 12 -38.52 -17.81 31.82
N ARG A 13 -39.55 -17.10 32.29
CA ARG A 13 -39.62 -15.71 32.77
C ARG A 13 -39.86 -15.64 34.30
N LEU A 14 -39.45 -14.51 34.89
CA LEU A 14 -40.01 -13.76 36.06
C LEU A 14 -39.76 -14.32 37.50
N PRO A 15 -39.93 -13.52 38.59
CA PRO A 15 -40.41 -12.12 38.71
C PRO A 15 -39.59 -11.15 39.62
N LEU A 16 -40.09 -9.90 39.63
CA LEU A 16 -39.76 -8.73 40.45
C LEU A 16 -39.89 -8.91 41.97
N CYS A 17 -39.17 -8.07 42.74
CA CYS A 17 -39.68 -7.55 44.01
C CYS A 17 -39.33 -6.06 44.20
N LYS A 18 -40.20 -5.37 44.95
CA LYS A 18 -40.46 -3.93 45.02
C LYS A 18 -39.94 -3.29 46.33
N SER A 19 -39.67 -1.98 46.24
CA SER A 19 -39.94 -0.91 47.26
C SER A 19 -38.98 -0.81 48.47
N LEU A 20 -38.70 0.33 49.15
CA LEU A 20 -39.43 1.55 49.61
C LEU A 20 -38.36 2.66 49.89
N VAL A 21 -38.48 3.93 49.48
CA VAL A 21 -39.15 5.12 50.08
C VAL A 21 -38.34 5.97 51.11
N SER A 22 -38.32 7.30 50.84
CA SER A 22 -38.23 8.49 51.75
C SER A 22 -36.87 8.92 52.34
N LYS A 23 -36.51 10.20 52.58
CA LYS A 23 -37.04 11.57 52.37
C LYS A 23 -35.90 12.60 52.74
N PRO A 24 -36.08 13.94 52.66
CA PRO A 24 -35.03 14.94 52.36
C PRO A 24 -34.50 15.72 53.58
N VAL A 25 -33.50 16.60 53.38
CA VAL A 25 -33.13 17.65 54.35
C VAL A 25 -32.95 19.01 53.65
N HIS A 26 -33.40 20.04 54.35
CA HIS A 26 -33.68 21.42 53.95
C HIS A 26 -32.49 22.39 54.08
N CYS A 27 -32.60 23.45 53.26
CA CYS A 27 -32.16 24.83 53.37
C CYS A 27 -31.72 25.38 54.75
N SER A 28 -30.68 26.21 54.77
CA SER A 28 -30.50 27.26 55.79
C SER A 28 -29.82 28.49 55.20
N THR A 29 -30.53 29.60 55.34
CA THR A 29 -30.20 30.99 55.04
C THR A 29 -29.23 31.54 56.07
N LEU A 30 -28.24 32.36 55.67
CA LEU A 30 -27.53 33.25 56.59
C LEU A 30 -27.25 34.61 55.95
N LEU A 31 -27.64 35.64 56.69
CA LEU A 31 -27.65 37.06 56.35
C LEU A 31 -26.25 37.69 56.39
N LEU A 32 -26.04 38.60 55.43
CA LEU A 32 -25.49 39.96 55.55
C LEU A 32 -24.38 40.25 56.58
N GLN A 33 -23.18 40.54 56.07
CA GLN A 33 -22.30 41.58 56.62
C GLN A 33 -22.00 42.61 55.52
N GLN A 34 -22.34 43.86 55.81
CA GLN A 34 -22.05 45.02 54.98
C GLN A 34 -20.58 45.44 55.18
N ALA A 35 -19.83 45.58 54.09
CA ALA A 35 -18.57 46.31 54.07
C ALA A 35 -18.66 47.42 53.01
N SER A 36 -18.59 48.66 53.49
CA SER A 36 -18.58 49.89 52.69
C SER A 36 -17.23 50.02 51.97
N ILE A 37 -17.24 50.04 50.64
CA ILE A 37 -16.07 50.34 49.81
C ILE A 37 -16.38 51.54 48.91
N ARG A 38 -15.47 52.51 48.97
CA ARG A 38 -15.49 53.83 48.33
C ARG A 38 -15.59 53.72 46.80
N ARG A 39 -16.48 54.51 46.19
CA ARG A 39 -16.55 54.70 44.73
C ARG A 39 -15.47 55.69 44.28
N GLY A 40 -14.51 55.22 43.48
CA GLY A 40 -13.69 56.05 42.59
C GLY A 40 -14.14 55.85 41.14
N PRO A 41 -14.12 56.87 40.27
CA PRO A 41 -14.53 56.73 38.89
C PRO A 41 -13.35 56.18 38.08
N THR A 42 -13.27 54.86 37.91
CA THR A 42 -12.44 54.25 36.87
C THR A 42 -13.27 54.10 35.60
N LEU A 43 -12.93 54.89 34.58
CA LEU A 43 -13.39 54.72 33.21
C LEU A 43 -12.94 53.34 32.71
N VAL A 44 -13.83 52.35 32.83
CA VAL A 44 -13.63 51.03 32.22
C VAL A 44 -13.99 51.17 30.73
N SER A 45 -12.95 51.23 29.90
CA SER A 45 -13.04 50.98 28.47
C SER A 45 -13.72 49.64 28.25
N THR A 46 -14.98 49.64 27.81
CA THR A 46 -15.65 48.46 27.28
C THR A 46 -15.06 48.16 25.90
N GLN A 47 -13.86 47.60 25.86
CA GLN A 47 -13.47 46.77 24.73
C GLN A 47 -14.42 45.57 24.75
N ARG A 48 -15.40 45.58 23.86
CA ARG A 48 -16.10 44.37 23.46
C ARG A 48 -15.03 43.43 22.91
N ARG A 49 -14.49 42.56 23.76
CA ARG A 49 -13.91 41.31 23.29
C ARG A 49 -15.08 40.58 22.67
N SER A 50 -15.15 40.59 21.33
CA SER A 50 -15.90 39.59 20.61
C SER A 50 -15.33 38.26 21.07
N PHE A 51 -16.05 37.58 21.97
CA PHE A 51 -15.89 36.15 22.13
C PHE A 51 -16.27 35.56 20.78
N GLY A 52 -15.27 35.37 19.91
CA GLY A 52 -15.43 34.56 18.73
C GLY A 52 -16.00 33.24 19.20
N LEU A 53 -17.15 32.86 18.63
CA LEU A 53 -17.69 31.52 18.82
C LEU A 53 -16.55 30.53 18.60
N PRO A 54 -16.34 29.52 19.48
CA PRO A 54 -15.39 28.47 19.20
C PRO A 54 -15.73 27.92 17.81
N SER A 55 -14.73 27.87 16.93
CA SER A 55 -14.82 27.23 15.62
C SER A 55 -15.59 25.92 15.80
N ASN A 56 -16.69 25.77 15.08
CA ASN A 56 -17.57 24.62 15.20
C ASN A 56 -16.71 23.36 15.10
N ILE A 57 -16.87 22.40 16.02
CA ILE A 57 -16.04 21.17 16.07
C ILE A 57 -16.10 20.36 14.76
N MET A 58 -17.10 20.65 13.92
CA MET A 58 -17.34 20.08 12.61
C MET A 58 -16.70 20.85 11.43
N ASP A 59 -15.99 21.96 11.66
CA ASP A 59 -15.33 22.76 10.60
C ASP A 59 -13.88 22.32 10.35
N LEU A 60 -13.62 21.01 10.46
CA LEU A 60 -12.33 20.41 10.09
C LEU A 60 -12.22 20.43 8.57
N LYS A 61 -11.15 21.03 8.06
CA LYS A 61 -10.85 21.07 6.62
C LYS A 61 -9.70 20.12 6.32
N SER A 62 -9.90 19.27 5.32
CA SER A 62 -8.86 18.44 4.73
C SER A 62 -7.68 19.30 4.31
N SER A 63 -6.46 18.80 4.51
CA SER A 63 -5.27 19.51 4.05
C SER A 63 -5.27 19.68 2.53
N SER A 64 -5.06 20.91 2.06
CA SER A 64 -4.88 21.23 0.64
C SER A 64 -3.72 20.48 0.02
N PHE A 65 -2.63 20.27 0.78
CA PHE A 65 -1.50 19.46 0.32
C PHE A 65 -1.88 18.00 0.14
N THR A 66 -2.58 17.40 1.12
CA THR A 66 -3.06 16.01 1.00
C THR A 66 -3.98 15.83 -0.21
N ASN A 67 -4.89 16.79 -0.45
CA ASN A 67 -5.74 16.78 -1.63
C ASN A 67 -4.95 16.86 -2.96
N ALA A 68 -3.85 17.63 -2.98
CA ALA A 68 -2.96 17.69 -4.13
C ALA A 68 -2.23 16.37 -4.37
N VAL A 69 -1.73 15.71 -3.32
CA VAL A 69 -1.11 14.37 -3.42
C VAL A 69 -2.11 13.34 -3.92
N VAL A 70 -3.35 13.33 -3.39
CA VAL A 70 -4.42 12.44 -3.84
C VAL A 70 -4.74 12.67 -5.32
N SER A 71 -4.86 13.93 -5.74
CA SER A 71 -5.15 14.28 -7.14
C SER A 71 -4.02 13.86 -8.09
N ALA A 72 -2.76 14.09 -7.67
CA ALA A 72 -1.58 13.65 -8.41
C ALA A 72 -1.50 12.12 -8.52
N MET A 73 -1.82 11.39 -7.45
CA MET A 73 -1.84 9.93 -7.47
C MET A 73 -2.94 9.40 -8.39
N ARG A 74 -4.14 9.98 -8.35
CA ARG A 74 -5.26 9.59 -9.23
C ARG A 74 -4.99 9.90 -10.71
N SER A 75 -4.25 10.96 -11.01
CA SER A 75 -3.89 11.28 -12.40
C SER A 75 -2.82 10.34 -12.94
N LEU A 76 -1.95 9.80 -12.08
CA LEU A 76 -0.93 8.81 -12.46
C LEU A 76 -1.48 7.38 -12.47
N TYR A 77 -2.26 7.01 -11.45
CA TYR A 77 -2.76 5.67 -11.17
C TYR A 77 -4.24 5.75 -10.75
N PRO A 78 -5.18 5.83 -11.70
CA PRO A 78 -6.60 5.98 -11.40
C PRO A 78 -7.13 4.82 -10.54
N GLU A 79 -7.84 5.14 -9.45
CA GLU A 79 -8.41 4.17 -8.51
C GLU A 79 -9.45 3.25 -9.18
N GLU A 80 -10.02 3.67 -10.32
CA GLU A 80 -10.90 2.88 -11.17
C GLU A 80 -10.24 1.60 -11.71
N LEU A 81 -8.92 1.59 -11.85
CA LEU A 81 -8.17 0.45 -12.34
C LEU A 81 -7.92 -0.61 -11.27
N ALA A 82 -8.07 -0.27 -10.00
CA ALA A 82 -7.90 -1.21 -8.89
C ALA A 82 -8.98 -2.32 -8.87
N ASP A 83 -8.64 -3.46 -8.27
CA ASP A 83 -9.58 -4.58 -8.14
C ASP A 83 -10.67 -4.26 -7.10
N ARG A 84 -11.83 -3.84 -7.60
CA ARG A 84 -12.97 -3.43 -6.77
C ARG A 84 -13.58 -4.57 -5.94
N ALA A 85 -13.26 -5.83 -6.22
CA ALA A 85 -13.86 -6.95 -5.49
C ALA A 85 -13.27 -7.13 -4.09
N TRP A 86 -12.01 -6.74 -3.88
CA TRP A 86 -11.31 -7.01 -2.63
C TRP A 86 -10.32 -5.93 -2.19
N ASP A 87 -9.90 -5.03 -3.09
CA ASP A 87 -8.88 -4.04 -2.75
C ASP A 87 -9.46 -2.83 -2.01
N ASN A 88 -8.61 -2.14 -1.24
CA ASN A 88 -8.95 -0.91 -0.53
C ASN A 88 -7.94 0.19 -0.84
N VAL A 89 -8.12 0.82 -2.01
CA VAL A 89 -7.31 1.93 -2.51
C VAL A 89 -7.87 3.30 -2.13
N GLY A 90 -7.04 4.33 -2.25
CA GLY A 90 -7.42 5.73 -2.05
C GLY A 90 -6.88 6.33 -0.76
N LEU A 91 -7.51 7.41 -0.31
CA LEU A 91 -7.19 8.07 0.96
C LEU A 91 -7.80 7.27 2.12
N LEU A 92 -6.96 6.61 2.91
CA LEU A 92 -7.37 5.70 3.98
C LEU A 92 -7.34 6.36 5.36
N LEU A 93 -6.46 7.34 5.53
CA LEU A 93 -6.37 8.17 6.73
C LEU A 93 -6.16 9.61 6.30
N GLU A 94 -7.01 10.51 6.75
CA GLU A 94 -6.94 11.93 6.41
C GLU A 94 -6.29 12.75 7.53
N ASN A 95 -5.78 13.92 7.17
CA ASN A 95 -5.22 14.90 8.09
C ASN A 95 -5.78 16.30 7.81
N THR A 96 -5.58 17.23 8.74
CA THR A 96 -6.05 18.61 8.61
C THR A 96 -4.93 19.54 8.22
N GLU A 97 -5.29 20.76 7.78
CA GLU A 97 -4.30 21.80 7.50
C GLU A 97 -3.36 22.01 8.69
N ASP A 98 -2.07 22.02 8.38
CA ASP A 98 -1.01 22.39 9.31
C ASP A 98 -0.29 23.61 8.72
N SER A 99 -0.06 24.62 9.56
CA SER A 99 0.60 25.88 9.16
C SER A 99 2.12 25.81 9.28
N GLY A 100 2.65 24.58 9.28
CA GLY A 100 4.05 24.24 9.53
C GLY A 100 5.00 24.40 8.34
N SER A 101 6.10 23.65 8.41
CA SER A 101 7.17 23.61 7.41
C SER A 101 6.70 23.09 6.03
N ALA A 102 7.58 23.20 5.02
CA ALA A 102 7.34 22.64 3.70
C ALA A 102 6.86 21.17 3.79
N PRO A 103 5.79 20.81 3.06
CA PRO A 103 5.17 19.52 3.21
C PRO A 103 6.01 18.39 2.62
N VAL A 104 5.90 17.21 3.24
CA VAL A 104 6.69 16.03 2.89
C VAL A 104 5.76 14.86 2.59
N VAL A 105 5.99 14.20 1.45
CA VAL A 105 5.43 12.88 1.13
C VAL A 105 6.48 11.81 1.43
N LEU A 106 6.10 10.77 2.16
CA LEU A 106 6.92 9.58 2.34
C LEU A 106 6.31 8.40 1.56
N LEU A 107 7.00 7.96 0.51
CA LEU A 107 6.68 6.73 -0.21
C LEU A 107 7.17 5.52 0.57
N THR A 108 6.34 4.50 0.71
CA THR A 108 6.71 3.24 1.37
C THR A 108 5.97 2.07 0.75
N ASN A 109 6.46 0.86 0.94
CA ASN A 109 5.72 -0.33 0.53
C ASN A 109 4.69 -0.67 1.61
N ASP A 110 5.16 -0.78 2.85
CA ASP A 110 4.40 -1.17 4.02
C ASP A 110 4.47 -0.09 5.11
N VAL A 111 3.37 0.12 5.85
CA VAL A 111 3.35 1.02 7.01
C VAL A 111 3.68 0.22 8.27
N THR A 112 4.98 0.11 8.56
CA THR A 112 5.51 -0.58 9.75
C THR A 112 5.84 0.41 10.86
N ALA A 113 6.13 -0.08 12.07
CA ALA A 113 6.54 0.78 13.19
C ALA A 113 7.76 1.65 12.85
N ALA A 114 8.79 1.06 12.21
CA ALA A 114 9.99 1.78 11.81
C ALA A 114 9.71 2.87 10.76
N VAL A 115 8.76 2.61 9.84
CA VAL A 115 8.33 3.59 8.84
C VAL A 115 7.52 4.72 9.48
N VAL A 116 6.69 4.42 10.47
CA VAL A 116 5.96 5.45 11.23
C VAL A 116 6.93 6.33 12.02
N ASP A 117 7.93 5.74 12.69
CA ASP A 117 8.98 6.50 13.38
C ASP A 117 9.74 7.42 12.40
N GLU A 118 10.09 6.90 11.22
CA GLU A 118 10.72 7.69 10.15
C GLU A 118 9.81 8.83 9.67
N ALA A 119 8.52 8.56 9.42
CA ALA A 119 7.56 9.56 8.97
C ALA A 119 7.42 10.70 9.98
N ILE A 120 7.34 10.38 11.27
CA ILE A 120 7.28 11.38 12.36
C ILE A 120 8.58 12.18 12.40
N ALA A 121 9.74 11.51 12.35
CA ALA A 121 11.05 12.18 12.38
C ALA A 121 11.25 13.13 11.19
N LYS A 122 10.81 12.71 9.99
CA LYS A 122 10.87 13.50 8.75
C LYS A 122 9.71 14.51 8.62
N LYS A 123 8.80 14.58 9.61
CA LYS A 123 7.59 15.43 9.61
C LYS A 123 6.76 15.25 8.33
N ALA A 124 6.57 14.00 7.93
CA ALA A 124 5.74 13.65 6.78
C ALA A 124 4.31 14.18 6.96
N SER A 125 3.80 14.86 5.94
CA SER A 125 2.39 15.27 5.88
C SER A 125 1.53 14.12 5.36
N VAL A 126 2.05 13.35 4.40
CA VAL A 126 1.37 12.23 3.76
C VAL A 126 2.31 11.05 3.63
N ILE A 127 1.85 9.87 4.02
CA ILE A 127 2.45 8.60 3.61
C ILE A 127 1.68 8.11 2.39
N VAL A 128 2.40 7.80 1.31
CA VAL A 128 1.83 7.02 0.19
C VAL A 128 2.38 5.61 0.33
N SER A 129 1.55 4.70 0.82
CA SER A 129 1.93 3.30 1.02
C SER A 129 1.42 2.44 -0.12
N TYR A 130 2.29 1.63 -0.72
CA TYR A 130 1.89 0.69 -1.78
C TYR A 130 0.79 -0.25 -1.28
N HIS A 131 1.02 -0.91 -0.15
CA HIS A 131 0.03 -1.73 0.52
C HIS A 131 -0.87 -0.88 1.45
N PRO A 132 -2.18 -1.13 1.44
CA PRO A 132 -3.12 -0.43 2.31
C PRO A 132 -3.02 -0.93 3.77
N PRO A 133 -2.66 -0.08 4.76
CA PRO A 133 -2.67 -0.47 6.17
C PRO A 133 -4.08 -0.63 6.74
N ILE A 134 -5.11 -0.24 5.99
CA ILE A 134 -6.50 -0.60 6.28
C ILE A 134 -6.94 -1.48 5.11
N PHE A 135 -6.67 -2.78 5.17
CA PHE A 135 -7.06 -3.67 4.07
C PHE A 135 -8.51 -4.15 4.18
N ARG A 136 -9.03 -4.26 5.41
CA ARG A 136 -10.42 -4.59 5.69
C ARG A 136 -11.02 -3.53 6.62
N GLY A 137 -12.33 -3.32 6.52
CA GLY A 137 -13.03 -2.37 7.37
C GLY A 137 -12.80 -2.63 8.87
N LEU A 138 -12.29 -1.62 9.57
CA LEU A 138 -12.04 -1.66 11.00
C LEU A 138 -13.34 -1.39 11.77
N LYS A 139 -13.69 -2.28 12.71
CA LYS A 139 -14.84 -2.07 13.61
C LYS A 139 -14.48 -1.24 14.85
N SER A 140 -13.20 -1.12 15.14
CA SER A 140 -12.65 -0.35 16.27
C SER A 140 -11.18 -0.04 16.01
N ILE A 141 -10.67 1.05 16.57
CA ILE A 141 -9.24 1.40 16.58
C ILE A 141 -8.81 1.43 18.04
N THR A 142 -7.92 0.50 18.44
CA THR A 142 -7.52 0.29 19.83
C THR A 142 -6.05 -0.08 19.94
N LEU A 143 -5.51 -0.05 21.15
CA LEU A 143 -4.13 -0.48 21.43
C LEU A 143 -3.93 -2.00 21.44
N LYS A 144 -4.93 -2.81 21.09
CA LYS A 144 -4.82 -4.28 21.11
C LYS A 144 -4.18 -4.86 19.86
N ASP A 145 -4.26 -4.13 18.77
CA ASP A 145 -3.76 -4.53 17.46
C ASP A 145 -2.60 -3.62 17.06
N PRO A 146 -1.43 -4.16 16.68
CA PRO A 146 -0.27 -3.36 16.34
C PRO A 146 -0.52 -2.39 15.18
N GLN A 147 -1.27 -2.80 14.15
CA GLN A 147 -1.58 -1.95 13.00
C GLN A 147 -2.48 -0.77 13.41
N GLN A 148 -3.47 -1.01 14.28
CA GLN A 148 -4.29 0.06 14.86
C GLN A 148 -3.49 1.02 15.74
N GLN A 149 -2.48 0.54 16.48
CA GLN A 149 -1.57 1.42 17.23
C GLN A 149 -0.84 2.38 16.29
N LEU A 150 -0.36 1.90 15.14
CA LEU A 150 0.28 2.74 14.13
C LEU A 150 -0.67 3.82 13.60
N LEU A 151 -1.92 3.46 13.28
CA LEU A 151 -2.94 4.44 12.86
C LEU A 151 -3.19 5.51 13.93
N LEU A 152 -3.22 5.14 15.21
CA LEU A 152 -3.36 6.10 16.32
C LEU A 152 -2.17 7.06 16.40
N GLN A 153 -0.94 6.60 16.15
CA GLN A 153 0.23 7.48 16.08
C GLN A 153 0.13 8.44 14.89
N LEU A 154 -0.23 7.95 13.71
CA LEU A 154 -0.38 8.78 12.51
C LEU A 154 -1.45 9.88 12.71
N VAL A 155 -2.60 9.54 13.30
CA VAL A 155 -3.63 10.52 13.69
C VAL A 155 -3.07 11.56 14.65
N LYS A 156 -2.38 11.12 15.71
CA LYS A 156 -1.81 12.00 16.74
C LYS A 156 -0.79 12.98 16.16
N HIS A 157 -0.08 12.57 15.11
CA HIS A 157 0.94 13.35 14.43
C HIS A 157 0.44 14.06 13.15
N ASN A 158 -0.87 14.03 12.89
CA ASN A 158 -1.51 14.67 11.74
C ASN A 158 -0.94 14.22 10.37
N ILE A 159 -0.65 12.92 10.24
CA ILE A 159 -0.07 12.31 9.03
C ILE A 159 -1.16 11.53 8.28
N ALA A 160 -1.42 11.91 7.03
CA ALA A 160 -2.37 11.20 6.17
C ALA A 160 -1.75 9.91 5.58
N VAL A 161 -2.60 8.99 5.14
CA VAL A 161 -2.19 7.77 4.41
C VAL A 161 -3.04 7.59 3.16
N TYR A 162 -2.36 7.49 2.02
CA TYR A 162 -2.95 7.14 0.73
C TYR A 162 -2.36 5.84 0.20
N SER A 163 -3.17 4.97 -0.42
CA SER A 163 -2.69 3.71 -0.99
C SER A 163 -3.22 3.47 -2.40
N PRO A 164 -2.36 3.40 -3.43
CA PRO A 164 -2.79 3.13 -4.79
C PRO A 164 -2.87 1.63 -5.14
N HIS A 165 -2.09 0.79 -4.45
CA HIS A 165 -2.06 -0.68 -4.56
C HIS A 165 -2.30 -1.22 -5.99
N THR A 166 -3.37 -1.99 -6.21
CA THR A 166 -3.61 -2.65 -7.51
C THR A 166 -3.90 -1.69 -8.66
N ALA A 167 -4.21 -0.41 -8.39
CA ALA A 167 -4.27 0.60 -9.46
C ALA A 167 -2.90 0.75 -10.13
N VAL A 168 -1.81 0.77 -9.34
CA VAL A 168 -0.44 0.84 -9.86
C VAL A 168 -0.08 -0.41 -10.67
N ASP A 169 -0.56 -1.57 -10.22
CA ASP A 169 -0.35 -2.84 -10.92
C ASP A 169 -1.00 -2.86 -12.31
N ALA A 170 -2.19 -2.27 -12.40
CA ALA A 170 -3.01 -2.27 -13.60
C ALA A 170 -2.61 -1.19 -14.61
N THR A 171 -2.13 -0.04 -14.15
CA THR A 171 -1.85 1.13 -14.99
C THR A 171 -0.78 0.88 -16.06
N PRO A 172 -1.00 1.32 -17.32
CA PRO A 172 0.06 1.42 -18.33
C PRO A 172 1.22 2.32 -17.88
N GLY A 173 2.44 1.82 -17.97
CA GLY A 173 3.64 2.47 -17.41
C GLY A 173 3.73 2.41 -15.89
N GLY A 174 2.91 1.54 -15.26
CA GLY A 174 2.93 1.21 -13.84
C GLY A 174 3.92 0.09 -13.51
N LEU A 175 3.68 -0.60 -12.39
CA LEU A 175 4.65 -1.53 -11.80
C LEU A 175 4.94 -2.73 -12.71
N ASN A 176 3.92 -3.35 -13.29
CA ASN A 176 4.11 -4.54 -14.11
C ASN A 176 4.74 -4.23 -15.48
N ASP A 177 4.56 -3.01 -16.01
CA ASP A 177 5.31 -2.55 -17.19
C ASP A 177 6.78 -2.32 -16.87
N TRP A 178 7.09 -1.75 -15.71
CA TRP A 178 8.46 -1.61 -15.25
C TRP A 178 9.14 -2.98 -15.07
N LEU A 179 8.44 -3.98 -14.50
CA LEU A 179 8.96 -5.35 -14.44
C LEU A 179 9.17 -5.96 -15.84
N ALA A 180 8.27 -5.67 -16.79
CA ALA A 180 8.43 -6.09 -18.18
C ALA A 180 9.65 -5.45 -18.85
N ASP A 181 10.00 -4.20 -18.52
CA ASP A 181 11.25 -3.57 -18.96
C ASP A 181 12.48 -4.34 -18.47
N LEU A 182 12.45 -4.85 -17.24
CA LEU A 182 13.55 -5.66 -16.70
C LEU A 182 13.73 -6.97 -17.46
N VAL A 183 12.62 -7.61 -17.86
CA VAL A 183 12.65 -8.80 -18.70
C VAL A 183 13.13 -8.48 -20.11
N SER A 184 12.65 -7.39 -20.71
CA SER A 184 13.11 -6.95 -22.04
C SER A 184 14.61 -6.67 -22.07
N ALA A 185 15.19 -6.19 -20.96
CA ALA A 185 16.63 -5.96 -20.87
C ALA A 185 17.48 -7.24 -21.09
N ALA A 186 16.91 -8.43 -20.90
CA ALA A 186 17.57 -9.70 -21.23
C ALA A 186 17.86 -9.88 -22.73
N ALA A 187 17.15 -9.14 -23.59
CA ALA A 187 17.34 -9.13 -25.03
C ALA A 187 18.33 -8.04 -25.52
N ASN A 188 18.85 -7.16 -24.66
CA ASN A 188 19.64 -5.99 -25.08
C ASN A 188 20.92 -6.36 -25.86
N ASP A 189 21.51 -7.53 -25.61
CA ASP A 189 22.71 -8.00 -26.33
C ASP A 189 22.35 -8.73 -27.64
N PHE A 190 21.05 -8.86 -27.96
CA PHE A 190 20.53 -9.52 -29.15
C PHE A 190 19.81 -8.49 -30.02
N PRO A 191 20.51 -7.74 -30.89
CA PRO A 191 19.95 -6.59 -31.60
C PRO A 191 18.80 -6.92 -32.58
N HIS A 192 18.60 -8.21 -32.88
CA HIS A 192 17.52 -8.71 -33.75
C HIS A 192 16.31 -9.23 -32.96
N VAL A 193 16.39 -9.28 -31.62
CA VAL A 193 15.32 -9.79 -30.78
C VAL A 193 14.43 -8.64 -30.34
N ASN A 194 13.20 -8.64 -30.87
CA ASN A 194 12.15 -7.73 -30.45
C ASN A 194 11.34 -8.36 -29.32
N VAL A 195 10.77 -7.53 -28.44
CA VAL A 195 9.91 -7.99 -27.34
C VAL A 195 8.52 -7.39 -27.47
N GLU A 196 7.54 -8.22 -27.77
CA GLU A 196 6.12 -7.85 -27.75
C GLU A 196 5.58 -7.98 -26.32
N ARG A 197 4.71 -7.05 -25.91
CA ARG A 197 4.11 -7.04 -24.56
C ARG A 197 2.60 -7.06 -24.63
N THR A 198 2.00 -7.89 -23.80
CA THR A 198 0.54 -7.94 -23.60
C THR A 198 0.22 -8.08 -22.12
N ASN A 199 -1.02 -7.80 -21.73
CA ASN A 199 -1.48 -8.01 -20.37
C ASN A 199 -1.64 -9.50 -20.08
N ALA A 200 -1.23 -9.95 -18.89
CA ALA A 200 -1.47 -11.33 -18.47
C ALA A 200 -2.95 -11.55 -18.12
N LYS A 201 -3.59 -10.54 -17.50
CA LYS A 201 -5.02 -10.54 -17.18
C LYS A 201 -5.60 -9.14 -17.37
N PRO A 202 -6.68 -8.95 -18.14
CA PRO A 202 -7.30 -7.64 -18.29
C PRO A 202 -7.94 -7.17 -16.98
N VAL A 203 -8.07 -5.85 -16.80
CA VAL A 203 -8.93 -5.31 -15.73
C VAL A 203 -10.40 -5.59 -16.05
N THR A 204 -11.21 -5.80 -15.01
CA THR A 204 -12.66 -6.01 -15.14
C THR A 204 -13.46 -4.72 -15.00
N SER A 205 -12.83 -3.64 -14.55
CA SER A 205 -13.43 -2.33 -14.36
C SER A 205 -13.42 -1.49 -15.64
N THR A 206 -14.20 -0.42 -15.64
CA THR A 206 -14.19 0.58 -16.71
C THR A 206 -12.81 1.25 -16.77
N ILE A 207 -12.16 1.16 -17.93
CA ILE A 207 -10.86 1.80 -18.19
C ILE A 207 -11.09 3.30 -18.44
N PRO A 208 -10.48 4.21 -17.64
CA PRO A 208 -10.54 5.64 -17.91
C PRO A 208 -9.82 6.01 -19.23
N ALA A 209 -10.25 7.11 -19.85
CA ALA A 209 -9.61 7.62 -21.06
C ALA A 209 -8.12 7.94 -20.82
N GLY A 210 -7.24 7.56 -21.75
CA GLY A 210 -5.79 7.73 -21.63
C GLY A 210 -5.08 6.58 -20.90
N PHE A 211 -5.81 5.57 -20.45
CA PHE A 211 -5.28 4.35 -19.83
C PHE A 211 -5.60 3.10 -20.65
N GLU A 212 -5.77 3.26 -21.96
CA GLU A 212 -5.95 2.15 -22.89
C GLU A 212 -4.76 1.18 -22.76
N GLY A 213 -5.05 -0.09 -22.50
CA GLY A 213 -4.02 -1.10 -22.20
C GLY A 213 -3.85 -1.42 -20.72
N ALA A 214 -4.67 -0.86 -19.81
CA ALA A 214 -4.67 -1.27 -18.41
C ALA A 214 -4.96 -2.77 -18.23
N GLY A 215 -4.24 -3.40 -17.30
CA GLY A 215 -4.33 -4.83 -17.02
C GLY A 215 -3.30 -5.29 -16.00
N TYR A 216 -3.56 -6.42 -15.37
CA TYR A 216 -2.68 -7.04 -14.39
C TYR A 216 -1.63 -7.92 -15.06
N GLY A 217 -0.40 -7.83 -14.55
CA GLY A 217 0.76 -8.56 -15.06
C GLY A 217 1.08 -8.26 -16.53
N ARG A 218 2.25 -8.71 -16.99
CA ARG A 218 2.65 -8.59 -18.39
C ARG A 218 3.19 -9.91 -18.90
N VAL A 219 2.93 -10.21 -20.16
CA VAL A 219 3.58 -11.28 -20.91
C VAL A 219 4.51 -10.64 -21.92
N CYS A 220 5.80 -10.95 -21.81
CA CYS A 220 6.84 -10.56 -22.73
C CYS A 220 7.12 -11.73 -23.69
N LYS A 221 6.91 -11.52 -24.98
CA LYS A 221 7.20 -12.49 -26.03
C LYS A 221 8.40 -12.01 -26.85
N PHE A 222 9.50 -12.75 -26.76
CA PHE A 222 10.68 -12.53 -27.57
C PHE A 222 10.44 -13.05 -29.00
N SER A 223 10.90 -12.32 -30.01
CA SER A 223 10.81 -12.77 -31.41
C SER A 223 11.70 -13.98 -31.70
N GLU A 224 12.77 -14.17 -30.91
CA GLU A 224 13.61 -15.36 -30.93
C GLU A 224 13.91 -15.84 -29.49
N PRO A 225 14.12 -17.14 -29.26
CA PRO A 225 14.36 -17.66 -27.91
C PRO A 225 15.66 -17.13 -27.28
N VAL A 226 15.56 -16.63 -26.04
CA VAL A 226 16.71 -16.13 -25.26
C VAL A 226 17.10 -17.11 -24.14
N PRO A 227 18.38 -17.19 -23.72
CA PRO A 227 18.78 -18.03 -22.60
C PRO A 227 18.07 -17.61 -21.31
N TRP A 228 17.38 -18.54 -20.63
CA TRP A 228 16.67 -18.22 -19.38
C TRP A 228 17.56 -17.61 -18.28
N PRO A 229 18.87 -17.97 -18.15
CA PRO A 229 19.71 -17.36 -17.13
C PRO A 229 19.84 -15.84 -17.30
N ARG A 230 19.85 -15.35 -18.54
CA ARG A 230 19.94 -13.92 -18.84
C ARG A 230 18.70 -13.18 -18.35
N VAL A 231 17.52 -13.78 -18.50
CA VAL A 231 16.26 -13.23 -17.95
C VAL A 231 16.35 -13.13 -16.43
N VAL A 232 16.77 -14.21 -15.76
CA VAL A 232 16.94 -14.20 -14.30
C VAL A 232 17.94 -13.13 -13.84
N HIS A 233 19.10 -13.03 -14.50
CA HIS A 233 20.11 -12.04 -14.14
C HIS A 233 19.65 -10.61 -14.39
N ALA A 234 19.03 -10.32 -15.54
CA ALA A 234 18.52 -8.99 -15.87
C ALA A 234 17.51 -8.50 -14.83
N VAL A 235 16.57 -9.36 -14.44
CA VAL A 235 15.56 -9.05 -13.42
C VAL A 235 16.20 -8.95 -12.03
N ALA A 236 16.96 -9.95 -11.58
CA ALA A 236 17.54 -9.98 -10.24
C ALA A 236 18.48 -8.79 -10.00
N GLN A 237 19.36 -8.48 -10.95
CA GLN A 237 20.30 -7.36 -10.84
C GLN A 237 19.57 -6.02 -10.71
N LYS A 238 18.53 -5.79 -11.51
CA LYS A 238 17.76 -4.53 -11.48
C LYS A 238 16.91 -4.40 -10.23
N LEU A 239 16.35 -5.49 -9.72
CA LEU A 239 15.71 -5.53 -8.41
C LEU A 239 16.70 -5.37 -7.25
N GLY A 240 18.01 -5.59 -7.49
CA GLY A 240 19.05 -5.59 -6.46
C GLY A 240 19.06 -6.87 -5.61
N GLN A 241 18.52 -7.96 -6.15
CA GLN A 241 18.45 -9.24 -5.48
C GLN A 241 19.72 -10.05 -5.72
N ARG A 242 20.38 -10.44 -4.62
CA ARG A 242 21.52 -11.37 -4.67
C ARG A 242 21.08 -12.82 -4.82
N TYR A 243 19.93 -13.15 -4.23
CA TYR A 243 19.38 -14.50 -4.22
C TYR A 243 17.95 -14.46 -4.75
N VAL A 244 17.58 -15.49 -5.51
CA VAL A 244 16.23 -15.67 -6.05
C VAL A 244 15.86 -17.14 -5.88
N SER A 245 14.56 -17.40 -5.74
CA SER A 245 14.05 -18.77 -5.68
C SER A 245 13.61 -19.21 -7.08
N LEU A 246 14.03 -20.40 -7.49
CA LEU A 246 13.72 -20.97 -8.79
C LEU A 246 13.05 -22.34 -8.63
N ALA A 247 11.93 -22.53 -9.31
CA ALA A 247 11.33 -23.83 -9.55
C ALA A 247 11.41 -24.15 -11.05
N THR A 248 11.99 -25.30 -11.40
CA THR A 248 12.21 -25.70 -12.79
C THR A 248 11.52 -27.02 -13.10
N PRO A 249 11.04 -27.24 -14.34
CA PRO A 249 10.47 -28.52 -14.77
C PRO A 249 11.43 -29.70 -14.57
N ARG A 250 10.87 -30.92 -14.53
CA ARG A 250 11.67 -32.15 -14.45
C ARG A 250 12.61 -32.25 -15.66
N GLY A 251 13.89 -32.53 -15.40
CA GLY A 251 14.91 -32.65 -16.45
C GLY A 251 15.64 -31.35 -16.77
N PHE A 252 15.24 -30.20 -16.20
CA PHE A 252 16.05 -29.00 -16.27
C PHE A 252 17.37 -29.18 -15.52
N PRO A 253 18.49 -28.63 -16.04
CA PRO A 253 19.77 -28.66 -15.34
C PRO A 253 19.66 -28.05 -13.94
N LYS A 254 20.03 -28.82 -12.91
CA LYS A 254 20.10 -28.32 -11.53
C LYS A 254 21.49 -27.73 -11.28
N GLY A 255 21.55 -26.58 -10.59
CA GLY A 255 22.79 -25.91 -10.20
C GLY A 255 22.88 -24.47 -10.68
N THR A 256 24.04 -23.84 -10.48
CA THR A 256 24.32 -22.46 -10.93
C THR A 256 24.07 -22.35 -12.44
N PRO A 257 23.40 -21.29 -12.93
CA PRO A 257 23.13 -21.16 -14.35
C PRO A 257 24.45 -21.19 -15.15
N ARG A 258 24.57 -22.17 -16.06
CA ARG A 258 25.74 -22.30 -16.93
C ARG A 258 25.56 -21.38 -18.12
N GLY A 259 26.18 -20.20 -18.08
CA GLY A 259 26.39 -19.29 -19.21
C GLY A 259 25.24 -19.16 -20.22
N ASP A 260 25.59 -18.84 -21.45
CA ASP A 260 24.70 -18.66 -22.59
C ASP A 260 25.12 -19.54 -23.78
N ASP A 261 25.71 -20.69 -23.51
CA ASP A 261 26.15 -21.63 -24.53
C ASP A 261 24.97 -22.32 -25.25
N ALA A 262 25.27 -23.06 -26.32
CA ALA A 262 24.26 -23.71 -27.16
C ALA A 262 23.43 -24.78 -26.43
N SER A 263 23.91 -25.30 -25.29
CA SER A 263 23.21 -26.28 -24.47
C SER A 263 22.30 -25.65 -23.41
N THR A 264 22.39 -24.33 -23.20
CA THR A 264 21.57 -23.60 -22.24
C THR A 264 20.10 -23.55 -22.72
N PRO A 265 19.14 -24.03 -21.90
CA PRO A 265 17.72 -23.94 -22.25
C PRO A 265 17.29 -22.49 -22.51
N ARG A 266 16.36 -22.31 -23.44
CA ARG A 266 15.88 -20.99 -23.89
C ARG A 266 14.40 -20.83 -23.64
N VAL A 267 13.99 -19.58 -23.46
CA VAL A 267 12.58 -19.17 -23.27
C VAL A 267 12.21 -18.17 -24.35
N THR A 268 10.97 -18.26 -24.82
CA THR A 268 10.39 -17.33 -25.81
C THR A 268 9.37 -16.42 -25.15
N THR A 269 8.72 -16.89 -24.10
CA THR A 269 7.65 -16.17 -23.40
C THR A 269 7.92 -16.12 -21.90
N VAL A 270 7.91 -14.93 -21.33
CA VAL A 270 8.12 -14.69 -19.90
C VAL A 270 6.97 -13.83 -19.40
N ALA A 271 6.28 -14.27 -18.36
CA ALA A 271 5.21 -13.50 -17.74
C ALA A 271 5.63 -12.99 -16.36
N VAL A 272 5.30 -11.74 -16.05
CA VAL A 272 5.65 -11.06 -14.82
C VAL A 272 4.41 -10.52 -14.11
N CYS A 273 4.39 -10.63 -12.79
CA CYS A 273 3.40 -9.99 -11.93
C CYS A 273 4.03 -9.72 -10.58
N ALA A 274 4.07 -8.46 -10.14
CA ALA A 274 4.52 -8.11 -8.79
C ALA A 274 3.64 -8.78 -7.72
N GLY A 275 4.16 -8.85 -6.48
CA GLY A 275 3.46 -9.43 -5.33
C GLY A 275 3.12 -10.91 -5.49
N SER A 276 1.88 -11.28 -5.17
CA SER A 276 1.36 -12.65 -5.25
C SER A 276 0.72 -12.96 -6.62
N GLY A 277 1.54 -13.23 -7.64
CA GLY A 277 1.08 -13.29 -9.04
C GLY A 277 0.46 -14.60 -9.52
N ALA A 278 0.26 -15.62 -8.67
CA ALA A 278 -0.15 -16.96 -9.11
C ALA A 278 -1.45 -16.97 -9.93
N ASP A 279 -2.47 -16.25 -9.47
CA ASP A 279 -3.79 -16.19 -10.14
C ASP A 279 -3.77 -15.33 -11.40
N VAL A 280 -2.89 -14.32 -11.45
CA VAL A 280 -2.72 -13.45 -12.61
C VAL A 280 -1.97 -14.18 -13.72
N LEU A 281 -0.95 -14.95 -13.37
CA LEU A 281 -0.05 -15.62 -14.31
C LEU A 281 -0.50 -17.03 -14.70
N GLY A 282 -1.35 -17.68 -13.89
CA GLY A 282 -1.65 -19.11 -14.00
C GLY A 282 -2.22 -19.59 -15.34
N GLY A 283 -2.81 -18.69 -16.14
CA GLY A 283 -3.44 -18.99 -17.43
C GLY A 283 -2.72 -18.45 -18.68
N CYS A 284 -1.60 -17.74 -18.52
CA CYS A 284 -0.97 -17.03 -19.65
C CYS A 284 -0.14 -17.90 -20.59
N GLY A 285 0.20 -19.14 -20.20
CA GLY A 285 0.93 -20.09 -21.03
C GLY A 285 2.41 -19.76 -21.28
N ALA A 286 3.01 -18.83 -20.52
CA ALA A 286 4.41 -18.45 -20.69
C ALA A 286 5.39 -19.56 -20.25
N ASP A 287 6.57 -19.61 -20.88
CA ASP A 287 7.64 -20.56 -20.55
C ASP A 287 8.21 -20.31 -19.15
N MET A 288 8.22 -19.05 -18.70
CA MET A 288 8.71 -18.65 -17.38
C MET A 288 7.78 -17.64 -16.72
N LEU A 289 7.49 -17.85 -15.44
CA LEU A 289 6.68 -16.98 -14.60
C LEU A 289 7.58 -16.29 -13.57
N ILE A 290 7.50 -14.98 -13.43
CA ILE A 290 8.27 -14.19 -12.46
C ILE A 290 7.30 -13.42 -11.58
N THR A 291 7.43 -13.60 -10.27
CA THR A 291 6.56 -12.92 -9.31
C THR A 291 7.24 -12.69 -7.97
N GLY A 292 6.63 -11.95 -7.05
CA GLY A 292 7.17 -11.79 -5.70
C GLY A 292 7.11 -13.12 -4.94
N GLU A 293 5.95 -13.76 -4.96
CA GLU A 293 5.72 -15.05 -4.29
C GLU A 293 4.72 -15.95 -5.03
N MET A 294 4.84 -17.25 -4.78
CA MET A 294 3.92 -18.26 -5.31
C MET A 294 3.82 -19.42 -4.30
N SER A 295 2.60 -19.92 -4.08
CA SER A 295 2.40 -21.06 -3.18
C SER A 295 3.07 -22.33 -3.72
N HIS A 296 3.44 -23.24 -2.80
CA HIS A 296 4.08 -24.51 -3.16
C HIS A 296 3.32 -25.28 -4.25
N HIS A 297 2.00 -25.41 -4.11
CA HIS A 297 1.18 -26.15 -5.07
C HIS A 297 1.06 -25.43 -6.42
N ALA A 298 0.99 -24.09 -6.43
CA ALA A 298 0.97 -23.32 -7.67
C ALA A 298 2.30 -23.47 -8.44
N ALA A 299 3.44 -23.41 -7.73
CA ALA A 299 4.75 -23.63 -8.33
C ALA A 299 4.91 -25.06 -8.85
N LEU A 300 4.48 -26.07 -8.08
CA LEU A 300 4.48 -27.47 -8.52
C LEU A 300 3.64 -27.63 -9.80
N HIS A 301 2.43 -27.08 -9.82
CA HIS A 301 1.54 -27.15 -10.97
C HIS A 301 2.12 -26.44 -12.21
N ALA A 302 2.81 -25.32 -12.05
CA ALA A 302 3.54 -24.65 -13.14
C ALA A 302 4.66 -25.53 -13.69
N THR A 303 5.50 -26.11 -12.83
CA THR A 303 6.61 -26.99 -13.26
C THR A 303 6.13 -28.28 -13.93
N MET A 304 4.98 -28.83 -13.51
CA MET A 304 4.33 -29.98 -14.17
C MET A 304 3.82 -29.64 -15.58
N ARG A 305 3.52 -28.36 -15.84
CA ARG A 305 3.16 -27.84 -17.17
C ARG A 305 4.37 -27.45 -18.02
N GLY A 306 5.59 -27.72 -17.55
CA GLY A 306 6.81 -27.37 -18.27
C GLY A 306 7.25 -25.91 -18.09
N GLN A 307 6.64 -25.17 -17.16
CA GLN A 307 6.97 -23.76 -16.91
C GLN A 307 8.05 -23.62 -15.83
N MET A 308 8.91 -22.62 -15.99
CA MET A 308 9.82 -22.16 -14.95
C MET A 308 9.12 -21.14 -14.05
N VAL A 309 9.46 -21.10 -12.76
CA VAL A 309 8.97 -20.07 -11.84
C VAL A 309 10.17 -19.44 -11.13
N MET A 310 10.23 -18.12 -11.16
CA MET A 310 11.16 -17.31 -10.37
C MET A 310 10.37 -16.49 -9.36
N THR A 311 10.77 -16.56 -8.09
CA THR A 311 10.22 -15.71 -7.03
C THR A 311 11.30 -14.89 -6.35
N VAL A 312 10.99 -13.64 -6.02
CA VAL A 312 11.96 -12.65 -5.50
C VAL A 312 11.60 -12.07 -4.13
N PHE A 313 10.68 -12.73 -3.40
CA PHE A 313 9.94 -12.20 -2.24
C PHE A 313 8.95 -11.10 -2.64
N HIS A 314 7.86 -10.99 -1.86
CA HIS A 314 6.68 -10.17 -2.20
C HIS A 314 7.05 -8.71 -2.45
N SER A 315 7.36 -7.97 -1.38
CA SER A 315 7.63 -6.53 -1.45
C SER A 315 8.91 -6.20 -2.22
N ASN A 316 9.83 -7.16 -2.38
CA ASN A 316 11.04 -6.99 -3.18
C ASN A 316 10.77 -6.84 -4.69
N SER A 317 9.64 -7.35 -5.18
CA SER A 317 9.20 -7.13 -6.56
C SER A 317 8.57 -5.74 -6.79
N GLU A 318 8.27 -5.00 -5.72
CA GLU A 318 7.52 -3.74 -5.75
C GLU A 318 8.37 -2.54 -5.32
N ARG A 319 9.08 -2.68 -4.20
CA ARG A 319 9.74 -1.58 -3.47
C ARG A 319 10.63 -0.70 -4.32
N ARG A 320 11.35 -1.29 -5.26
CA ARG A 320 12.31 -0.55 -6.08
C ARG A 320 11.62 0.33 -7.13
N PHE A 321 10.40 0.00 -7.56
CA PHE A 321 9.57 0.88 -8.39
C PHE A 321 9.26 2.21 -7.70
N LEU A 322 9.05 2.20 -6.37
CA LEU A 322 8.73 3.43 -5.63
C LEU A 322 9.84 4.47 -5.79
N ARG A 323 11.10 4.05 -5.69
CA ARG A 323 12.28 4.91 -5.86
C ARG A 323 12.59 5.19 -7.32
N ASP A 324 12.66 4.16 -8.13
CA ASP A 324 13.19 4.26 -9.48
C ASP A 324 12.19 4.92 -10.45
N VAL A 325 10.88 4.92 -10.11
CA VAL A 325 9.81 5.44 -10.97
C VAL A 325 8.84 6.36 -10.23
N MET A 326 8.18 5.87 -9.17
CA MET A 326 7.06 6.59 -8.55
C MET A 326 7.47 7.93 -7.94
N GLN A 327 8.65 8.01 -7.29
CA GLN A 327 9.16 9.21 -6.65
C GLN A 327 9.23 10.39 -7.63
N GLY A 328 9.86 10.18 -8.80
CA GLY A 328 9.98 11.21 -9.82
C GLY A 328 8.63 11.61 -10.42
N LYS A 329 7.80 10.61 -10.78
CA LYS A 329 6.46 10.86 -11.35
C LYS A 329 5.56 11.64 -10.39
N LEU A 330 5.52 11.25 -9.12
CA LEU A 330 4.69 11.91 -8.12
C LEU A 330 5.19 13.32 -7.81
N SER A 331 6.50 13.51 -7.68
CA SER A 331 7.09 14.83 -7.46
C SER A 331 6.72 15.81 -8.57
N GLU A 332 6.72 15.36 -9.83
CA GLU A 332 6.30 16.19 -10.95
C GLU A 332 4.78 16.44 -10.97
N ALA A 333 3.98 15.39 -10.75
CA ALA A 333 2.52 15.49 -10.77
C ALA A 333 1.97 16.42 -9.66
N ILE A 334 2.60 16.46 -8.48
CA ILE A 334 2.19 17.36 -7.38
C ILE A 334 2.28 18.84 -7.80
N LYS A 335 3.25 19.24 -8.62
CA LYS A 335 3.44 20.64 -9.05
C LYS A 335 2.24 21.19 -9.83
N ALA A 336 1.47 20.32 -10.48
CA ALA A 336 0.24 20.70 -11.19
C ALA A 336 -0.91 21.02 -10.23
N HIS A 337 -0.84 20.57 -8.98
CA HIS A 337 -1.92 20.65 -7.99
C HIS A 337 -1.55 21.46 -6.74
N PHE A 338 -0.27 21.76 -6.53
CA PHE A 338 0.23 22.47 -5.37
C PHE A 338 1.35 23.43 -5.77
N SER A 339 1.23 24.70 -5.39
CA SER A 339 2.11 25.78 -5.85
C SER A 339 3.40 25.93 -5.04
N GLN A 340 3.44 25.38 -3.83
CA GLN A 340 4.63 25.42 -2.98
C GLN A 340 5.50 24.18 -3.19
N ASP A 341 6.78 24.29 -2.91
CA ASP A 341 7.69 23.17 -2.99
C ASP A 341 7.30 22.08 -1.99
N ALA A 342 7.30 20.83 -2.47
CA ALA A 342 7.01 19.64 -1.69
C ALA A 342 8.12 18.61 -1.87
N ASN A 343 8.52 17.97 -0.76
CA ASN A 343 9.56 16.96 -0.79
C ASN A 343 8.92 15.57 -0.89
N VAL A 344 9.24 14.82 -1.95
CA VAL A 344 8.83 13.41 -2.08
C VAL A 344 10.04 12.54 -1.75
N LEU A 345 9.96 11.85 -0.61
CA LEU A 345 10.99 10.95 -0.10
C LEU A 345 10.54 9.50 -0.26
N VAL A 346 11.49 8.58 -0.29
CA VAL A 346 11.23 7.14 -0.19
C VAL A 346 11.75 6.68 1.16
N SER A 347 10.96 5.87 1.87
CA SER A 347 11.32 5.34 3.16
C SER A 347 12.64 4.57 3.11
N GLU A 348 13.54 4.92 4.03
CA GLU A 348 14.77 4.19 4.27
C GLU A 348 14.56 3.07 5.30
N ALA A 349 13.50 3.14 6.11
CA ALA A 349 13.15 2.14 7.11
C ALA A 349 12.33 0.96 6.56
N ASP A 350 11.68 1.10 5.39
CA ASP A 350 10.92 0.03 4.76
C ASP A 350 11.81 -1.15 4.34
N ARG A 351 11.45 -2.35 4.80
CA ARG A 351 12.20 -3.59 4.58
C ARG A 351 11.25 -4.77 4.40
N ASP A 352 11.74 -5.81 3.73
CA ASP A 352 11.03 -7.09 3.67
C ASP A 352 10.96 -7.70 5.09
N PRO A 353 9.83 -8.32 5.49
CA PRO A 353 9.74 -8.97 6.79
C PRO A 353 10.59 -10.25 6.90
N PHE A 354 11.11 -10.76 5.79
CA PHE A 354 11.99 -11.93 5.76
C PHE A 354 13.44 -11.55 5.47
N GLU A 355 14.34 -12.19 6.20
CA GLU A 355 15.78 -12.12 5.95
C GLU A 355 16.31 -13.46 5.43
N VAL A 356 17.22 -13.41 4.45
CA VAL A 356 17.92 -14.60 3.96
C VAL A 356 19.20 -14.79 4.78
N TRP A 357 19.23 -15.85 5.60
CA TRP A 357 20.38 -16.18 6.43
C TRP A 357 21.29 -17.20 5.72
N ASP A 358 22.54 -16.81 5.44
CA ASP A 358 23.56 -17.75 4.95
C ASP A 358 24.21 -18.45 6.13
N LEU A 359 23.79 -19.69 6.40
CA LEU A 359 24.28 -20.47 7.54
C LEU A 359 25.78 -20.82 7.48
N ASN A 360 26.45 -20.61 6.33
CA ASN A 360 27.90 -20.79 6.22
C ASN A 360 28.69 -19.51 6.49
N SER A 361 28.01 -18.39 6.73
CA SER A 361 28.64 -17.09 7.02
C SER A 361 28.75 -16.79 8.52
N VAL A 362 28.40 -17.75 9.38
CA VAL A 362 28.38 -17.65 10.85
C VAL A 362 29.51 -18.44 11.49
#